data_AF-Q1YYY2-F1
#
_entry.id   AF-Q1YYY2-F1
#
_cell.length_a   1.000
_cell.length_b   1.000
_cell.length_c   1.000
_cell.angle_alpha   90.00
_cell.angle_beta   90.00
_cell.angle_gamma   90.00
#
_symmetry.space_group_name_H-M   'P 1'
#
loop_
_entity.id
_entity.type
_entity.pdbx_description
1 polymer ?
#
loop_
_entity_poly.entity_id
_entity_poly.type
_entity_poly.pdbx_seq_one_letter_code
_entity_poly.pdbx_strand_id
1 'polypeptide(L)'
;MPIEVEFDLDLHGKKQLLTASLQVTGLENGGLQVNSINPIVIDSAAFKLDGGVAALQQVAKLNSIATSVPVNVQLFFMKKN
;
A
#
# COMPACT_ATOMS: atom_id res chain seq x y z
N MET A 1 3.73 -14.17 -15.12
CA MET A 1 3.08 -12.94 -15.62
C MET A 1 2.53 -12.18 -14.42
N PRO A 2 2.50 -10.84 -14.45
CA PRO A 2 1.79 -10.04 -13.44
C PRO A 2 0.33 -10.45 -13.34
N ILE A 3 -0.24 -10.35 -12.14
CA ILE A 3 -1.69 -10.40 -11.90
C ILE A 3 -2.11 -9.00 -11.47
N GLU A 4 -3.03 -8.39 -12.21
CA GLU A 4 -3.67 -7.14 -11.79
C GLU A 4 -4.83 -7.45 -10.85
N VAL A 5 -4.83 -6.83 -9.68
CA VAL A 5 -5.85 -7.03 -8.65
C VAL A 5 -6.42 -5.69 -8.25
N GLU A 6 -7.73 -5.53 -8.39
CA GLU A 6 -8.48 -4.45 -7.75
C GLU A 6 -8.75 -4.80 -6.29
N PHE A 7 -8.57 -3.82 -5.40
CA PHE A 7 -8.79 -4.00 -3.97
C PHE A 7 -9.28 -2.71 -3.32
N ASP A 8 -10.09 -2.85 -2.28
CA ASP A 8 -10.47 -1.73 -1.42
C ASP A 8 -9.41 -1.53 -0.33
N LEU A 9 -8.85 -0.33 -0.26
CA LEU A 9 -8.11 0.13 0.90
C LEU A 9 -9.05 0.95 1.78
N ASP A 10 -9.35 0.45 2.98
CA ASP A 10 -9.97 1.25 4.05
C ASP A 10 -8.87 1.81 4.96
N LEU A 11 -8.67 3.11 4.92
CA LEU A 11 -7.70 3.80 5.74
C LEU A 11 -8.31 5.11 6.26
N HIS A 12 -8.22 5.34 7.56
CA HIS A 12 -8.80 6.52 8.21
C HIS A 12 -10.32 6.71 7.95
N GLY A 13 -11.06 5.59 7.85
CA GLY A 13 -12.50 5.60 7.58
C GLY A 13 -12.86 6.15 6.19
N LYS A 14 -11.92 6.03 5.25
CA LYS A 14 -12.09 6.33 3.83
C LYS A 14 -11.72 5.07 3.06
N LYS A 15 -12.63 4.63 2.22
CA LYS A 15 -12.41 3.51 1.31
C LYS A 15 -12.11 4.04 -0.07
N GLN A 16 -11.04 3.53 -0.68
CA GLN A 16 -10.68 3.79 -2.06
C GLN A 16 -10.44 2.46 -2.78
N LEU A 17 -10.98 2.34 -3.99
CA LEU A 17 -10.68 1.23 -4.88
C LEU A 17 -9.35 1.55 -5.59
N LEU A 18 -8.38 0.65 -5.43
CA LEU A 18 -7.04 0.76 -6.00
C LEU A 18 -6.71 -0.50 -6.79
N THR A 19 -5.71 -0.40 -7.66
CA THR A 19 -5.20 -1.54 -8.44
C THR A 19 -3.74 -1.81 -8.07
N ALA A 20 -3.40 -3.07 -7.91
CA ALA A 20 -2.03 -3.52 -7.69
C ALA A 20 -1.62 -4.55 -8.77
N SER A 21 -0.44 -4.33 -9.34
CA SER A 21 0.22 -5.31 -10.21
C SER A 21 1.09 -6.23 -9.33
N LEU A 22 0.71 -7.50 -9.22
CA LEU A 22 1.28 -8.46 -8.27
C LEU A 22 2.00 -9.61 -8.98
N GLN A 23 3.11 -10.06 -8.39
CA GLN A 23 3.75 -11.33 -8.70
C GLN A 23 3.47 -12.32 -7.58
N VAL A 24 3.02 -13.53 -7.95
CA VAL A 24 2.77 -14.63 -7.02
C VAL A 24 3.75 -15.76 -7.30
N THR A 25 4.46 -16.19 -6.26
CA THR A 25 5.42 -17.30 -6.30
C THR A 25 4.98 -18.38 -5.32
N GLY A 26 4.86 -19.63 -5.79
CA GLY A 26 4.63 -20.77 -4.91
C GLY A 26 5.89 -21.15 -4.13
N LEU A 27 5.72 -21.51 -2.86
CA LEU A 27 6.80 -21.93 -1.96
C LEU A 27 6.78 -23.45 -1.76
N GLU A 28 7.94 -24.03 -1.43
CA GLU A 28 8.10 -25.48 -1.26
C GLU A 28 7.19 -26.08 -0.18
N ASN A 29 6.87 -25.31 0.86
CA ASN A 29 5.96 -25.71 1.93
C ASN A 29 4.46 -25.60 1.57
N GLY A 30 4.14 -25.35 0.30
CA GLY A 30 2.78 -25.12 -0.17
C GLY A 30 2.22 -23.73 0.19
N GLY A 31 3.04 -22.83 0.70
CA GLY A 31 2.71 -21.42 0.89
C GLY A 31 2.82 -20.60 -0.40
N LEU A 32 2.43 -19.34 -0.33
CA LEU A 32 2.57 -18.37 -1.42
C LEU A 32 3.35 -17.15 -0.93
N GLN A 33 4.26 -16.65 -1.75
CA GLN A 33 4.83 -15.32 -1.62
C GLN A 33 4.21 -14.41 -2.67
N VAL A 34 3.69 -13.26 -2.24
CA VAL A 34 3.06 -12.26 -3.11
C VAL A 34 3.79 -10.94 -2.96
N ASN A 35 4.28 -10.37 -4.07
CA ASN A 35 4.98 -9.10 -4.09
C ASN A 35 4.32 -8.13 -5.08
N SER A 36 4.31 -6.83 -4.77
CA SER A 36 4.00 -5.80 -5.77
C SER A 36 5.14 -5.68 -6.79
N ILE A 37 4.80 -5.63 -8.07
CA ILE A 37 5.76 -5.43 -9.17
C ILE A 37 6.08 -3.94 -9.33
N ASN A 38 5.07 -3.09 -9.17
CA ASN A 38 5.21 -1.64 -9.14
C ASN A 38 4.66 -1.11 -7.80
N PRO A 39 5.22 0.00 -7.26
CA PRO A 39 4.66 0.63 -6.07
C PRO A 39 3.20 1.05 -6.30
N ILE A 40 2.36 0.77 -5.32
CA ILE A 40 0.99 1.26 -5.26
C ILE A 40 1.05 2.67 -4.70
N VAL A 41 0.65 3.67 -5.48
CA VAL A 41 0.70 5.06 -5.05
C VAL A 41 -0.53 5.40 -4.22
N ILE A 42 -0.33 5.81 -2.98
CA ILE A 42 -1.37 6.26 -2.05
C ILE A 42 -1.29 7.78 -1.92
N ASP A 43 -2.37 8.49 -2.22
CA ASP A 43 -2.49 9.92 -1.98
C ASP A 43 -3.13 10.18 -0.60
N SER A 44 -2.43 10.88 0.29
CA SER A 44 -2.93 11.19 1.63
C SER A 44 -4.25 11.97 1.63
N ALA A 45 -4.51 12.79 0.62
CA ALA A 45 -5.74 13.57 0.51
C ALA A 45 -6.97 12.67 0.27
N ALA A 46 -6.81 11.60 -0.51
CA ALA A 46 -7.89 10.63 -0.77
C ALA A 46 -8.38 9.92 0.50
N PHE A 47 -7.53 9.88 1.53
CA PHE A 47 -7.82 9.29 2.83
C PHE A 47 -8.00 10.32 3.96
N LYS A 48 -8.08 11.62 3.65
CA LYS A 48 -8.17 12.73 4.64
C LYS A 48 -7.06 12.73 5.69
N LEU A 49 -5.85 12.36 5.28
CA LEU A 49 -4.65 12.35 6.14
C LEU A 49 -3.74 13.58 5.94
N ASP A 50 -4.03 14.41 4.95
CA ASP A 50 -3.31 15.64 4.60
C ASP A 50 -3.13 16.59 5.80
N GLY A 51 -4.18 16.78 6.61
CA GLY A 51 -4.08 17.60 7.83
C GLY A 51 -3.08 17.04 8.85
N GLY A 52 -3.02 15.72 9.00
CA GLY A 52 -2.03 15.05 9.85
C GLY A 52 -0.61 15.18 9.30
N VAL A 53 -0.44 15.03 7.98
CA VAL A 53 0.86 15.23 7.30
C VAL A 53 1.37 16.66 7.50
N ALA A 54 0.49 17.67 7.37
CA ALA A 54 0.85 19.07 7.64
C ALA A 54 1.26 19.31 9.11
N ALA A 55 0.57 18.68 10.06
CA ALA A 55 0.96 18.76 11.47
C ALA A 55 2.36 18.15 11.72
N LEU A 56 2.67 17.00 11.11
CA LEU A 56 4.00 16.39 11.17
C LEU A 56 5.07 17.29 10.56
N GLN A 57 4.79 17.90 9.40
CA GLN A 57 5.67 18.85 8.74
C GLN A 57 6.02 20.02 9.66
N GLN A 58 5.02 20.61 10.33
CA GLN A 58 5.21 21.75 11.23
C GLN A 58 6.06 21.38 12.44
N VAL A 59 5.77 20.25 13.09
CA VAL A 59 6.52 19.78 14.26
C VAL A 59 7.99 19.50 13.90
N ALA A 60 8.22 18.94 12.71
CA ALA A 60 9.56 18.63 12.21
C ALA A 60 10.28 19.84 11.57
N LYS A 61 9.62 21.00 11.45
CA LYS A 61 10.12 22.22 10.78
C LYS A 61 10.63 21.96 9.36
N LEU A 62 9.93 21.11 8.60
CA LEU A 62 10.28 20.78 7.23
C LEU A 62 9.65 21.75 6.22
N ASN A 63 10.36 22.04 5.13
CA ASN A 63 9.83 22.88 4.04
C ASN A 63 8.64 22.24 3.31
N SER A 64 8.63 20.90 3.20
CA SER A 64 7.53 20.13 2.62
C SER A 64 7.61 18.66 3.05
N ILE A 65 6.48 17.95 2.96
CA ILE A 65 6.39 16.49 2.97
C ILE A 65 5.54 16.09 1.76
N ALA A 66 5.98 15.09 0.99
CA ALA A 66 5.20 14.58 -0.14
C ALA A 66 3.91 13.92 0.36
N THR A 67 2.78 14.22 -0.29
CA THR A 67 1.47 13.63 0.01
C THR A 67 1.20 12.35 -0.77
N SER A 68 1.95 12.13 -1.86
CA SER A 68 1.96 10.90 -2.63
C SER A 68 2.98 9.93 -2.03
N VAL A 69 2.50 8.78 -1.57
CA VAL A 69 3.27 7.77 -0.86
C VAL A 69 3.30 6.47 -1.67
N PRO A 70 4.43 6.11 -2.27
CA PRO A 70 4.58 4.81 -2.94
C PRO A 70 4.69 3.70 -1.89
N VAL A 71 3.80 2.72 -1.96
CA VAL A 71 3.76 1.56 -1.05
C VAL A 71 4.09 0.29 -1.83
N ASN A 72 5.02 -0.50 -1.29
CA ASN A 72 5.31 -1.84 -1.80
C ASN A 72 4.80 -2.86 -0.79
N VAL A 73 4.29 -4.00 -1.29
CA VAL A 73 3.84 -5.10 -0.45
C VAL A 73 4.68 -6.34 -0.71
N GLN A 74 5.00 -7.04 0.36
CA GLN A 74 5.53 -8.40 0.35
C GLN A 74 4.76 -9.19 1.40
N LEU A 75 4.03 -10.20 0.95
CA LEU A 75 3.11 -10.97 1.77
C LEU A 75 3.47 -12.46 1.67
N PHE A 76 3.39 -13.16 2.80
CA PHE A 76 3.56 -14.60 2.88
C PHE A 76 2.26 -15.22 3.36
N PHE A 77 1.64 -16.02 2.49
CA PHE A 77 0.43 -16.76 2.82
C PHE A 77 0.81 -18.21 3.13
N MET A 78 0.39 -18.68 4.31
CA MET A 78 0.55 -20.06 4.72
C MET A 78 -0.82 -20.73 4.74
N LYS A 79 -0.88 -21.96 4.25
CA LYS A 79 -2.08 -22.78 4.41
C LYS A 79 -2.29 -23.05 5.90
N LYS A 80 -3.43 -22.64 6.43
CA LYS A 80 -3.82 -22.98 7.80
C LYS A 80 -4.22 -24.47 7.80
N ASN A 81 -3.52 -25.26 8.62
CA ASN A 81 -3.86 -26.66 8.90
C ASN A 81 -5.12 -26.75 9.76
#